data_AF-A0A937GB67-F1
#
_entry.id   AF-A0A937GB67-F1
#
_cell.length_a   1.000
_cell.length_b   1.000
_cell.length_c   1.000
_cell.angle_alpha   90.00
_cell.angle_beta   90.00
_cell.angle_gamma   90.00
#
_symmetry.space_group_name_H-M   'P 1'
#
loop_
_entity.id
_entity.type
_entity.pdbx_description
1 polymer ?
#
loop_
_entity_poly.entity_id
_entity_poly.type
_entity_poly.pdbx_seq_one_letter_code
_entity_poly.pdbx_strand_id
1 'polypeptide(L)'
;MSPGPRRDQLEAWMGAVIAGGTPWFIWAYLQATYPDLPPISEIDPDLWAYLLNRVLIFSILIEFTYLIIGVMLRRYELVKMILIISALYSMIALYYRWEWL
;
A
#
# COMPACT_ATOMS: atom_id res chain seq x y z
N MET A 1 22.62 0.67 22.35
CA MET A 1 21.42 0.32 23.13
C MET A 1 20.38 -0.13 22.12
N SER A 2 19.95 -1.40 22.13
CA SER A 2 18.83 -1.78 21.28
C SER A 2 17.61 -0.98 21.76
N PRO A 3 16.77 -0.47 20.85
CA PRO A 3 15.47 0.01 21.27
C PRO A 3 14.76 -1.11 22.04
N GLY A 4 14.08 -0.75 23.12
CA GLY A 4 13.35 -1.74 23.92
C GLY A 4 12.17 -2.32 23.11
N PRO A 5 11.67 -3.51 23.46
CA PRO A 5 10.64 -4.23 22.69
C PRO A 5 9.39 -3.41 22.35
N ARG A 6 9.02 -2.46 23.21
CA ARG A 6 7.86 -1.58 23.02
C ARG A 6 8.04 -0.58 21.87
N ARG A 7 9.26 -0.08 21.66
CA ARG A 7 9.56 0.85 20.57
C ARG A 7 9.53 0.12 19.22
N ASP A 8 10.09 -1.07 19.17
CA ASP A 8 10.10 -1.91 17.97
C ASP A 8 8.68 -2.29 17.54
N GLN A 9 7.82 -2.62 18.51
CA GLN A 9 6.38 -2.82 18.26
C GLN A 9 5.70 -1.57 17.70
N LEU A 10 5.98 -0.39 18.26
CA LEU A 10 5.42 0.86 17.75
C LEU A 10 5.87 1.14 16.31
N GLU A 11 7.15 0.95 16.02
CA GLU A 11 7.71 1.10 14.67
C GLU A 11 7.02 0.13 13.69
N ALA A 12 6.82 -1.12 14.09
CA ALA A 12 6.10 -2.11 13.31
C ALA A 12 4.63 -1.71 13.04
N TRP A 13 3.90 -1.25 14.06
CA TRP A 13 2.53 -0.75 13.90
C TRP A 13 2.45 0.46 12.99
N MET A 14 3.39 1.40 13.10
CA MET A 14 3.46 2.55 12.22
C MET A 14 3.69 2.12 10.77
N GLY A 15 4.63 1.20 10.52
CA GLY A 15 4.85 0.65 9.19
C GLY A 15 3.60 -0.01 8.62
N ALA A 16 2.85 -0.74 9.46
CA ALA A 16 1.61 -1.37 9.04
C ALA A 16 0.49 -0.38 8.70
N VAL A 17 0.33 0.67 9.50
CA VAL A 17 -0.65 1.73 9.22
C VAL A 17 -0.30 2.48 7.94
N ILE A 18 0.98 2.79 7.72
CA ILE A 18 1.44 3.46 6.50
C ILE A 18 1.15 2.59 5.28
N ALA A 19 1.62 1.33 5.26
CA ALA A 19 1.51 0.47 4.09
C ALA A 19 0.08 -0.04 3.84
N GLY A 20 -0.73 -0.26 4.89
CA GLY A 20 -2.13 -0.62 4.73
C GLY A 20 -3.01 0.58 4.37
N GLY A 21 -2.71 1.75 4.94
CA GLY A 21 -3.48 2.97 4.75
C GLY A 21 -3.24 3.65 3.41
N THR A 22 -2.03 3.55 2.85
CA THR A 22 -1.68 4.18 1.57
C THR A 22 -2.56 3.73 0.39
N PRO A 23 -2.71 2.43 0.09
CA PRO A 23 -3.59 1.99 -1.01
C PRO A 23 -5.06 2.35 -0.76
N TRP A 24 -5.52 2.25 0.50
CA TRP A 24 -6.88 2.66 0.87
C TRP A 24 -7.12 4.16 0.64
N PHE A 25 -6.16 5.00 1.04
CA PHE A 25 -6.22 6.44 0.83
C PHE A 25 -6.26 6.80 -0.66
N ILE A 26 -5.40 6.18 -1.48
CA ILE A 26 -5.39 6.42 -2.92
C ILE A 26 -6.72 5.99 -3.55
N TRP A 27 -7.27 4.86 -3.13
CA TRP A 27 -8.58 4.40 -3.60
C TRP A 27 -9.69 5.40 -3.25
N ALA A 28 -9.75 5.86 -2.00
CA ALA A 28 -10.71 6.87 -1.56
C ALA A 28 -10.55 8.18 -2.34
N TYR A 29 -9.31 8.59 -2.62
CA TYR A 29 -9.02 9.76 -3.44
C TYR A 29 -9.52 9.61 -4.88
N LEU A 30 -9.34 8.43 -5.49
CA LEU A 30 -9.86 8.15 -6.83
C LEU A 30 -11.39 8.22 -6.87
N GLN A 31 -12.08 7.65 -5.88
CA GLN A 31 -13.54 7.73 -5.78
C GLN A 31 -14.03 9.17 -5.62
N ALA A 32 -13.34 9.99 -4.82
CA ALA A 32 -13.70 11.40 -4.66
C ALA A 32 -13.42 12.23 -5.92
N THR A 33 -12.37 11.88 -6.67
CA THR A 33 -11.97 12.58 -7.91
C THR A 33 -12.87 12.22 -9.08
N TYR A 34 -13.33 10.97 -9.14
CA TYR A 34 -14.17 10.43 -10.21
C TYR A 34 -15.49 9.92 -9.62
N PRO A 35 -16.44 10.81 -9.29
CA PRO A 35 -17.69 10.42 -8.64
C PRO A 35 -18.59 9.54 -9.52
N ASP A 36 -18.38 9.57 -10.84
CA ASP A 36 -19.12 8.76 -11.81
C ASP A 36 -18.55 7.34 -11.99
N LEU A 37 -17.55 6.95 -11.19
CA LEU A 37 -17.03 5.57 -11.21
C LEU A 37 -18.14 4.59 -10.82
N PRO A 38 -18.31 3.48 -11.57
CA PRO A 38 -19.29 2.46 -11.21
C PRO A 38 -18.99 1.89 -9.82
N PRO A 39 -20.02 1.38 -9.11
CA PRO A 39 -19.78 0.64 -7.88
C PRO A 39 -18.92 -0.60 -8.17
N ILE A 40 -18.14 -1.06 -7.18
CA ILE A 40 -17.17 -2.17 -7.34
C ILE A 40 -17.77 -3.42 -8.00
N SER A 41 -19.06 -3.69 -7.76
CA SER A 41 -19.81 -4.81 -8.35
C SER A 41 -20.08 -4.70 -9.85
N GLU A 42 -19.97 -3.50 -10.42
CA GLU A 42 -20.33 -3.17 -11.80
C GLU A 42 -19.15 -2.60 -12.60
N ILE A 43 -17.95 -2.54 -12.00
CA ILE A 43 -16.76 -2.06 -12.71
C ILE A 43 -16.33 -3.11 -13.73
N ASP A 44 -16.22 -2.67 -14.98
CA ASP A 44 -15.65 -3.46 -16.07
C ASP A 44 -14.23 -3.96 -15.70
N PRO A 45 -13.89 -5.24 -15.97
CA PRO A 45 -12.59 -5.81 -15.62
C PRO A 45 -11.38 -4.99 -16.10
N ASP A 46 -11.44 -4.38 -17.28
CA ASP A 46 -10.35 -3.58 -17.84
C ASP A 46 -10.18 -2.28 -17.04
N LEU A 47 -11.29 -1.63 -16.69
CA LEU A 47 -11.28 -0.45 -15.84
C LEU A 47 -10.80 -0.79 -14.43
N TRP A 48 -11.21 -1.94 -13.88
CA TRP A 48 -10.76 -2.42 -12.59
C TRP A 48 -9.24 -2.63 -12.56
N ALA A 49 -8.70 -3.34 -13.56
CA ALA A 49 -7.27 -3.58 -13.69
C ALA A 49 -6.49 -2.27 -13.84
N TYR A 50 -7.01 -1.32 -14.60
CA TYR A 50 -6.40 0.01 -14.77
C TYR A 50 -6.34 0.79 -13.45
N LEU A 51 -7.45 0.83 -12.69
CA LEU A 51 -7.51 1.53 -11.41
C LEU A 51 -6.60 0.84 -10.37
N LEU A 52 -6.61 -0.49 -10.30
CA LEU A 52 -5.76 -1.25 -9.40
C LEU A 52 -4.27 -0.99 -9.69
N ASN A 53 -3.86 -0.97 -10.97
CA ASN A 53 -2.49 -0.64 -11.35
C ASN A 53 -2.11 0.78 -10.91
N ARG A 54 -3.00 1.77 -11.05
CA ARG A 54 -2.75 3.14 -10.57
C ARG A 54 -2.58 3.18 -9.06
N VAL A 55 -3.45 2.51 -8.31
CA VAL A 55 -3.36 2.42 -6.84
C VAL A 55 -2.01 1.83 -6.43
N LEU A 56 -1.57 0.74 -7.07
CA LEU A 56 -0.28 0.12 -6.78
C LEU A 56 0.89 1.05 -7.08
N ILE A 57 0.90 1.69 -8.25
CA ILE A 57 1.98 2.60 -8.65
C ILE A 57 2.10 3.74 -7.66
N PHE A 58 1.00 4.41 -7.33
CA PHE A 58 1.02 5.51 -6.36
C PHE A 58 1.36 5.03 -4.94
N SER A 59 0.91 3.83 -4.54
CA SER A 59 1.26 3.27 -3.23
C SER A 59 2.77 3.03 -3.13
N ILE A 60 3.36 2.40 -4.15
CA ILE A 60 4.80 2.17 -4.20
C ILE A 60 5.57 3.50 -4.15
N LEU A 61 5.15 4.51 -4.92
CA LEU A 61 5.83 5.81 -4.93
C LEU A 61 5.78 6.51 -3.56
N ILE A 62 4.63 6.50 -2.91
CA ILE A 62 4.46 7.09 -1.57
C ILE A 62 5.26 6.30 -0.53
N GLU A 63 5.08 4.98 -0.49
CA GLU A 63 5.77 4.11 0.47
C GLU A 63 7.29 4.15 0.30
N PHE A 64 7.79 4.31 -0.93
CA PHE A 64 9.22 4.46 -1.20
C PHE A 64 9.82 5.65 -0.47
N THR A 65 9.09 6.77 -0.34
CA THR A 65 9.55 7.91 0.47
C THR A 65 9.66 7.55 1.95
N TYR A 66 8.70 6.79 2.50
CA TYR A 66 8.76 6.29 3.88
C TYR A 66 9.86 5.25 4.11
N LEU A 67 10.16 4.41 3.11
CA LEU A 67 11.29 3.48 3.16
C LEU A 67 12.61 4.22 3.26
N ILE A 68 12.84 5.24 2.42
CA ILE A 68 14.06 6.07 2.47
C ILE A 68 14.20 6.71 3.85
N ILE A 69 13.15 7.37 4.33
CA ILE A 69 13.16 8.04 5.64
C ILE A 69 13.41 7.02 6.76
N GLY A 70 12.73 5.88 6.74
CA GLY A 70 12.88 4.81 7.71
C GLY A 70 14.31 4.26 7.77
N VAL A 71 14.95 4.04 6.62
CA VAL A 71 16.34 3.60 6.53
C VAL A 71 17.30 4.67 7.07
N MET A 72 17.14 5.93 6.67
CA MET A 72 17.98 7.04 7.15
C MET A 72 17.91 7.20 8.68
N LEU A 73 16.73 7.02 9.26
CA LEU A 73 16.48 7.10 10.71
C LEU A 73 16.76 5.78 11.46
N ARG A 74 17.25 4.75 10.77
CA ARG A 74 17.53 3.40 11.32
C ARG A 74 16.30 2.77 12.02
N ARG A 75 15.12 2.95 11.43
CA ARG A 75 13.81 2.44 11.88
C ARG A 75 13.47 1.14 11.16
N TYR A 76 14.23 0.09 11.46
CA TYR A 76 14.20 -1.14 10.67
C TYR A 76 12.90 -1.92 10.78
N GLU A 77 12.23 -1.93 11.93
CA GLU A 77 10.94 -2.64 12.08
C GLU A 77 9.81 -1.94 11.31
N LEU A 78 9.84 -0.60 11.22
CA LEU A 78 8.95 0.16 10.35
C LEU A 78 9.16 -0.22 8.88
N VAL A 79 10.42 -0.16 8.42
CA VAL A 79 10.79 -0.49 7.03
C VAL A 79 10.37 -1.92 6.68
N LYS A 80 10.65 -2.87 7.58
CA LYS A 80 10.29 -4.28 7.42
C LYS A 80 8.77 -4.47 7.30
N MET A 81 7.98 -3.82 8.16
CA MET A 81 6.52 -3.95 8.09
C MET A 81 5.93 -3.32 6.84
N ILE A 82 6.48 -2.19 6.37
CA ILE A 82 6.10 -1.63 5.07
C ILE A 82 6.34 -2.69 4.00
N LEU A 83 7.57 -3.19 3.84
CA LEU A 83 7.91 -4.18 2.82
C LEU A 83 7.05 -5.45 2.86
N ILE A 84 6.73 -5.97 4.05
CA ILE A 84 5.87 -7.14 4.22
C ILE A 84 4.47 -6.87 3.66
N ILE A 85 3.85 -5.77 4.08
CA ILE A 85 2.48 -5.45 3.65
C ILE A 85 2.44 -5.06 2.18
N SER A 86 3.45 -4.35 1.70
CA SER A 86 3.60 -4.04 0.28
C SER A 86 3.71 -5.29 -0.58
N ALA A 87 4.48 -6.28 -0.13
CA ALA A 87 4.56 -7.57 -0.81
C ALA A 87 3.21 -8.29 -0.80
N LEU A 88 2.47 -8.29 0.32
CA LEU A 88 1.17 -8.94 0.43
C LEU A 88 0.15 -8.34 -0.57
N TYR A 89 -0.04 -7.02 -0.57
CA TYR A 89 -1.02 -6.43 -1.49
C TYR A 89 -0.56 -6.53 -2.95
N SER A 90 0.76 -6.53 -3.22
CA SER A 90 1.30 -6.69 -4.57
C SER A 90 1.06 -8.11 -5.09
N MET A 91 1.21 -9.14 -4.25
CA MET A 91 0.87 -10.52 -4.62
C MET A 91 -0.61 -10.67 -4.94
N ILE A 92 -1.50 -10.06 -4.14
CA ILE A 92 -2.94 -10.06 -4.40
C ILE A 92 -3.24 -9.39 -5.74
N ALA A 93 -2.61 -8.24 -6.01
CA ALA A 93 -2.83 -7.54 -7.26
C ALA A 93 -2.30 -8.31 -8.48
N LEU A 94 -1.17 -9.01 -8.35
CA LEU A 94 -0.65 -9.90 -9.39
C LEU A 94 -1.57 -11.10 -9.64
N TYR A 95 -2.15 -11.68 -8.58
CA TYR A 95 -3.13 -12.75 -8.67
C TYR A 95 -4.34 -12.31 -9.50
N TYR A 96 -4.95 -11.16 -9.16
CA TYR A 96 -6.06 -10.64 -9.93
C TYR A 96 -5.67 -10.32 -11.38
N ARG A 97 -4.51 -9.70 -11.61
CA ARG A 97 -4.04 -9.46 -12.98
C ARG A 97 -3.94 -10.74 -13.81
N TRP A 98 -3.57 -11.86 -13.21
CA TRP A 98 -3.47 -13.15 -13.90
C TRP A 98 -4.84 -13.77 -14.21
N GLU A 99 -5.84 -13.60 -13.35
CA GLU A 99 -7.21 -14.09 -13.60
C GLU A 99 -7.92 -13.37 -14.75
N TRP A 100 -7.53 -12.12 -15.03
CA TRP A 100 -8.14 -11.27 -16.06
C TRP A 100 -7.32 -11.16 -17.35
N LEU A 101 -6.25 -11.98 -17.50
CA LEU A 101 -5.47 -12.17 -18.73
C LEU A 101 -5.89 -13.47 -19.44
#